data_AF-A0A9E1P1I6-F1
#
_entry.id   AF-A0A9E1P1I6-F1
#
_cell.length_a   1.000
_cell.length_b   1.000
_cell.length_c   1.000
_cell.angle_alpha   90.00
_cell.angle_beta   90.00
_cell.angle_gamma   90.00
#
_symmetry.space_group_name_H-M   'P 1'
#
loop_
_entity.id
_entity.type
_entity.pdbx_description
1 polymer ?
#
loop_
_entity_poly.entity_id
_entity_poly.type
_entity_poly.pdbx_seq_one_letter_code
_entity_poly.pdbx_strand_id
1 'polypeptide(L)'
;MPTYDYRCDANDKVVEVRHGMNHRILTWGELCDTAGIEPGRTNRVSPVSRLANGGNVTKSSTLGDRLPQGCNPEGCAGAGGCPMAG
;
A
#
# COMPACT_ATOMS: atom_id res chain seq x y z
N MET A 1 13.21 15.24 -16.65
CA MET A 1 12.06 14.32 -16.76
C MET A 1 11.89 13.61 -15.42
N PRO A 2 10.67 13.61 -14.84
CA PRO A 2 10.39 12.91 -13.59
C PRO A 2 10.49 11.39 -13.77
N THR A 3 10.71 10.71 -12.67
CA THR A 3 10.76 9.26 -12.58
C THR A 3 9.57 8.79 -11.75
N TYR A 4 8.94 7.71 -12.17
CA TYR A 4 7.77 7.13 -11.51
C TYR A 4 7.96 5.63 -11.32
N ASP A 5 7.66 5.14 -10.13
CA ASP A 5 7.63 3.73 -9.81
C ASP A 5 6.26 3.12 -10.12
N TYR A 6 6.23 1.94 -10.71
CA TYR A 6 5.02 1.16 -10.96
C TYR A 6 5.17 -0.25 -10.42
N ARG A 7 4.13 -0.75 -9.74
CA ARG A 7 4.04 -2.14 -9.28
C ARG A 7 3.08 -2.92 -10.17
N CYS A 8 3.48 -4.12 -10.60
CA CYS A 8 2.57 -5.07 -11.25
C CYS A 8 1.84 -5.91 -10.21
N ASP A 9 0.51 -5.96 -10.28
CA ASP A 9 -0.30 -6.73 -9.33
C ASP A 9 -0.13 -8.26 -9.51
N ALA A 10 0.19 -8.70 -10.73
CA ALA A 10 0.32 -10.12 -11.06
C ALA A 10 1.58 -10.81 -10.49
N ASN A 11 2.64 -10.05 -10.19
CA ASN A 11 3.93 -10.61 -9.73
C ASN A 11 4.58 -9.77 -8.62
N ASP A 12 3.89 -8.73 -8.15
CA ASP A 12 4.36 -7.76 -7.15
C ASP A 12 5.68 -7.05 -7.49
N LYS A 13 6.11 -7.11 -8.75
CA LYS A 13 7.37 -6.50 -9.21
C LYS A 13 7.22 -4.99 -9.37
N VAL A 14 8.18 -4.24 -8.84
CA VAL A 14 8.29 -2.79 -9.00
C VAL A 14 9.29 -2.45 -10.10
N VAL A 15 8.92 -1.54 -10.99
CA VAL A 15 9.77 -1.03 -12.08
C VAL A 15 9.72 0.48 -12.08
N GLU A 16 10.90 1.08 -12.13
CA GLU A 16 11.09 2.52 -12.23
C GLU A 16 11.15 2.93 -13.71
N VAL A 17 10.35 3.95 -14.10
CA VAL A 17 10.31 4.47 -15.47
C VAL A 17 10.38 5.99 -15.51
N ARG A 18 10.99 6.52 -16.58
CA ARG A 18 11.17 7.95 -16.80
C ARG A 18 10.33 8.41 -17.99
N HIS A 19 9.19 9.02 -17.72
CA HIS A 19 8.28 9.49 -18.77
C HIS A 19 7.67 10.87 -18.44
N GLY A 20 7.10 11.53 -19.46
CA GLY A 20 6.39 12.79 -19.27
C GLY A 20 5.07 12.60 -18.52
N MET A 21 4.61 13.63 -17.82
CA MET A 21 3.39 13.56 -16.98
C MET A 21 2.09 13.27 -17.78
N ASN A 22 2.11 13.50 -19.09
CA ASN A 22 1.01 13.16 -20.01
C ASN A 22 0.97 11.66 -20.37
N HIS A 23 2.08 10.96 -20.21
CA HIS A 23 2.17 9.54 -20.51
C HIS A 23 1.59 8.73 -19.33
N ARG A 24 0.62 7.86 -19.61
CA ARG A 24 -0.06 7.02 -18.62
C ARG A 24 0.18 5.56 -18.96
N ILE A 25 0.72 4.81 -18.00
CA ILE A 25 1.00 3.39 -18.15
C ILE A 25 -0.05 2.63 -17.35
N LEU A 26 -0.81 1.75 -18.00
CA LEU A 26 -1.89 0.97 -17.38
C LEU A 26 -1.57 -0.52 -17.36
N THR A 27 -0.72 -0.98 -18.28
CA THR A 27 -0.39 -2.39 -18.47
C THR A 27 1.10 -2.68 -18.28
N TRP A 28 1.41 -3.93 -17.93
CA TRP A 28 2.80 -4.41 -17.80
C TRP A 28 3.57 -4.31 -19.12
N GLY A 29 2.91 -4.52 -20.26
CA GLY A 29 3.51 -4.40 -21.58
C GLY A 29 4.01 -2.97 -21.85
N GLU A 30 3.17 -1.97 -21.60
CA GLU A 30 3.56 -0.55 -21.74
C GLU A 30 4.66 -0.15 -20.75
N LEU A 31 4.61 -0.69 -19.52
CA LEU A 31 5.65 -0.45 -18.52
C LEU A 31 7.00 -1.02 -18.98
N CYS A 32 6.99 -2.21 -19.55
CA CYS A 32 8.18 -2.87 -20.07
C CYS A 32 8.77 -2.12 -21.26
N ASP A 33 7.92 -1.68 -22.19
CA ASP A 33 8.32 -0.89 -23.36
C ASP A 33 8.96 0.43 -22.93
N THR A 34 8.32 1.15 -22.00
CA THR A 34 8.84 2.42 -21.47
C THR A 34 10.14 2.24 -20.69
N ALA A 35 10.28 1.14 -19.93
CA ALA A 35 11.49 0.82 -19.17
C ALA A 35 12.61 0.21 -20.03
N GLY A 36 12.30 -0.22 -21.26
CA GLY A 36 13.23 -0.99 -22.10
C GLY A 36 13.58 -2.37 -21.53
N ILE A 37 12.66 -3.01 -20.79
CA ILE A 37 12.86 -4.34 -20.20
C ILE A 37 11.99 -5.39 -20.90
N GLU A 38 12.39 -6.65 -20.79
CA GLU A 38 11.60 -7.75 -21.33
C GLU A 38 10.51 -8.18 -20.33
N PRO A 39 9.24 -8.34 -20.75
CA PRO A 39 8.16 -8.74 -19.86
C PRO A 39 8.31 -10.16 -19.31
N GLY A 40 9.16 -10.99 -19.93
CA GLY A 40 9.45 -12.35 -19.49
C GLY A 40 8.20 -13.23 -19.45
N ARG A 41 7.91 -13.82 -18.29
CA ARG A 41 6.74 -14.70 -18.06
C ARG A 41 5.46 -13.95 -17.66
N THR A 42 5.57 -12.66 -17.35
CA THR A 42 4.42 -11.87 -16.92
C THR A 42 3.57 -11.49 -18.12
N ASN A 43 2.26 -11.62 -17.99
CA ASN A 43 1.34 -11.23 -19.05
C ASN A 43 1.41 -9.72 -19.33
N ARG A 44 1.53 -9.33 -20.60
CA ARG A 44 1.61 -7.92 -21.02
C ARG A 44 0.34 -7.14 -20.69
N VAL A 45 -0.82 -7.81 -20.62
CA VAL A 45 -2.09 -7.16 -20.24
C VAL A 45 -2.30 -7.08 -18.73
N SER A 46 -1.35 -7.56 -17.92
CA SER A 46 -1.47 -7.47 -16.46
C SER A 46 -1.55 -6.01 -16.01
N PRO A 47 -2.48 -5.68 -15.10
CA PRO A 47 -2.63 -4.32 -14.61
C PRO A 47 -1.41 -3.91 -13.78
N VAL A 48 -1.00 -2.64 -13.92
CA VAL A 48 0.05 -2.02 -13.11
C VAL A 48 -0.51 -0.81 -12.35
N SER A 49 0.05 -0.55 -11.17
CA SER A 49 -0.33 0.57 -10.31
C SER A 49 0.88 1.47 -10.07
N ARG A 50 0.73 2.77 -10.34
CA ARG A 50 1.77 3.75 -10.05
C ARG A 50 1.91 3.92 -8.53
N LEU A 51 3.12 3.70 -8.02
CA LEU A 51 3.49 4.03 -6.66
C LEU A 51 3.85 5.52 -6.64
N ALA A 52 2.89 6.35 -6.24
CA ALA A 52 3.23 7.70 -5.84
C ALA A 52 4.08 7.60 -4.57
N ASN A 53 5.31 8.07 -4.64
CA ASN A 53 6.20 8.26 -3.52
C ASN A 53 5.53 9.09 -2.42
N GLY A 54 5.02 8.39 -1.40
CA GLY A 54 4.57 8.96 -0.12
C GLY A 54 3.07 9.22 -0.01
N GLY A 55 2.32 8.24 0.50
CA GLY A 55 0.98 8.50 1.03
C GLY A 55 0.02 7.31 0.92
N ASN A 56 0.09 6.41 1.90
CA ASN A 56 -0.99 5.50 2.27
C ASN A 56 -1.33 4.34 1.29
N VAL A 57 -0.55 3.26 1.38
CA VAL A 57 -1.06 1.90 1.11
C VAL A 57 -1.45 1.21 2.41
N THR A 58 -2.46 1.73 3.12
CA THR A 58 -3.24 0.84 3.99
C THR A 58 -4.06 -0.06 3.07
N LYS A 59 -3.65 -1.33 2.92
CA LYS A 59 -4.55 -2.37 2.44
C LYS A 59 -5.63 -2.56 3.52
N SER A 60 -6.63 -1.69 3.50
CA SER A 60 -7.82 -1.78 4.33
C SER A 60 -8.79 -2.79 3.74
N SER A 61 -8.39 -4.06 3.68
CA SER A 61 -9.31 -5.15 3.34
C SER A 61 -8.82 -6.49 3.90
N THR A 62 -8.39 -6.46 5.17
CA THR A 62 -8.64 -7.52 6.15
C THR A 62 -8.85 -6.87 7.53
N LEU A 63 -9.77 -5.89 7.61
CA LEU A 63 -10.40 -5.51 8.87
C LEU A 63 -11.46 -6.60 9.16
N GLY A 64 -10.99 -7.72 9.68
CA GLY A 64 -11.77 -8.93 9.85
C GLY A 64 -11.19 -9.85 10.90
N ASP A 65 -10.51 -9.31 11.90
CA ASP A 65 -10.39 -10.00 13.18
C ASP A 65 -10.85 -9.03 14.26
N ARG A 66 -12.03 -9.35 14.80
CA ARG A 66 -12.60 -8.67 15.96
C ARG A 66 -11.60 -8.84 17.08
N LEU A 67 -11.18 -7.73 17.69
CA LEU A 67 -11.19 -7.49 19.14
C LEU A 67 -10.48 -6.15 19.39
N PRO A 68 -11.15 -5.09 19.88
CA PRO A 68 -10.45 -4.04 20.57
C PRO A 68 -9.87 -4.68 21.84
N GLN A 69 -8.56 -4.93 21.88
CA GLN A 69 -7.85 -5.07 23.14
C GLN A 69 -7.92 -3.70 23.83
N GLY A 70 -9.05 -3.46 24.48
CA GLY A 70 -9.19 -2.42 25.46
C GLY A 70 -8.10 -2.63 26.51
N CYS A 71 -7.53 -1.51 26.95
CA CYS A 71 -6.89 -1.43 28.24
C CYS A 71 -7.67 -2.28 29.24
N ASN A 72 -7.04 -3.31 29.78
CA ASN A 72 -7.47 -3.90 31.04
C ASN A 72 -6.97 -2.96 32.15
N PRO A 73 -7.83 -2.25 32.90
CA PRO A 73 -7.43 -1.57 34.11
C PRO A 73 -7.64 -2.48 35.33
N GLU A 74 -7.34 -3.78 35.20
CA GLU A 74 -7.50 -4.75 36.28
C GLU A 74 -6.12 -5.16 36.78
N GLY A 75 -5.55 -4.38 37.71
CA GLY A 75 -4.40 -4.85 38.48
C GLY A 75 -3.31 -3.84 38.84
N CYS A 76 -3.48 -2.53 38.58
CA CYS A 76 -2.58 -1.55 39.19
C CYS A 76 -3.06 -1.23 40.61
N ALA A 77 -2.47 -1.94 41.57
CA ALA A 77 -2.65 -1.72 42.98
C ALA A 77 -2.25 -0.28 43.38
N GLY A 78 -3.12 0.38 44.15
CA GLY A 78 -2.70 1.41 45.10
C GLY A 78 -3.20 2.82 44.83
N ALA A 79 -3.89 3.33 45.85
CA ALA A 79 -4.07 4.74 46.18
C ALA A 79 -5.17 5.54 45.46
N GLY A 80 -6.37 5.48 46.05
CA GLY A 80 -6.97 6.69 46.64
C GLY A 80 -8.03 7.43 45.83
N GLY A 81 -9.26 7.42 46.35
CA GLY A 81 -10.14 8.60 46.32
C GLY A 81 -11.45 8.47 45.55
N CYS A 82 -12.54 8.26 46.29
CA CYS A 82 -13.93 8.49 45.87
C CYS A 82 -14.14 9.97 45.47
N PRO A 83 -15.13 10.31 44.61
CA PRO A 83 -16.36 10.87 45.21
C PRO A 83 -17.69 10.48 44.50
N MET A 84 -18.61 9.99 45.35
CA MET A 84 -20.06 10.23 45.44
C MET A 84 -20.94 10.29 44.18
N ALA A 85 -21.85 9.31 44.12
CA ALA A 85 -23.08 9.32 43.34
C ALA A 85 -24.15 10.26 43.92
N GLY A 86 -24.99 10.81 43.04
CA GLY A 86 -26.33 11.32 43.32
C GLY A 86 -27.33 10.59 42.45
#